data_AF-A0A2I0VAR6-F1
#
_entry.id   AF-A0A2I0VAR6-F1
#
_cell.length_a   1.000
_cell.length_b   1.000
_cell.length_c   1.000
_cell.angle_alpha   90.00
_cell.angle_beta   90.00
_cell.angle_gamma   90.00
#
_symmetry.space_group_name_H-M   'P 1'
#
loop_
_entity.id
_entity.type
_entity.pdbx_description
1 polymer ?
#
loop_
_entity_poly.entity_id
_entity_poly.type
_entity_poly.pdbx_seq_one_letter_code
_entity_poly.pdbx_strand_id
1 'polypeptide(L)'
;MKAGRNCRRKQKCGICMENKSVSDFIFINDCLHSYCSKCVGRYVSEKIRNKEAAIACPDAGCKVGTLTPEMCKPVLTREVFDHWSNLLMKYKFSCPFKECSGFVYTTEDSEGKCYQCYRHFCCMCESIWHPNLACKDVQQLRQDDWEKEDLLLVELANKQGWKRCPFCTFYVEKVSGCPNILCR
;
A
#
# COMPACT_ATOMS: atom_id res chain seq x y z
N MET A 1 6.89 -52.35 -7.15
CA MET A 1 6.81 -50.89 -7.33
C MET A 1 5.55 -50.39 -6.61
N LYS A 2 5.70 -49.76 -5.44
CA LYS A 2 4.57 -49.35 -4.60
C LYS A 2 4.02 -48.00 -5.11
N ALA A 3 2.72 -47.95 -5.39
CA ALA A 3 2.01 -46.74 -5.78
C ALA A 3 2.21 -45.63 -4.74
N GLY A 4 2.84 -44.53 -5.17
CA GLY A 4 3.01 -43.32 -4.36
C GLY A 4 1.65 -42.69 -4.08
N ARG A 5 1.23 -42.72 -2.82
CA ARG A 5 0.02 -42.03 -2.35
C ARG A 5 0.19 -40.52 -2.55
N ASN A 6 -0.40 -39.99 -3.60
CA ASN A 6 -0.49 -38.55 -3.87
C ASN A 6 -1.53 -37.94 -2.91
N CYS A 7 -1.12 -37.67 -1.67
CA CYS A 7 -1.99 -37.07 -0.66
C CYS A 7 -2.04 -35.55 -0.89
N ARG A 8 -2.90 -35.10 -1.82
CA ARG A 8 -3.19 -33.67 -1.98
C ARG A 8 -3.82 -33.17 -0.67
N ARG A 9 -3.07 -32.36 0.10
CA ARG A 9 -3.59 -31.71 1.31
C ARG A 9 -4.84 -30.91 0.95
N LYS A 10 -5.93 -31.15 1.68
CA LYS A 10 -7.22 -30.47 1.49
C LYS A 10 -7.50 -29.55 2.68
N GLN A 11 -8.13 -28.41 2.39
CA GLN A 11 -8.58 -27.44 3.38
C GLN A 11 -10.05 -27.11 3.13
N LYS A 12 -10.82 -26.89 4.20
CA LYS A 12 -12.24 -26.51 4.12
C LYS A 12 -12.36 -25.00 3.91
N CYS A 13 -13.13 -24.57 2.91
CA CYS A 13 -13.39 -23.16 2.66
C CYS A 13 -14.44 -22.60 3.62
N GLY A 14 -14.19 -21.46 4.26
CA GLY A 14 -15.14 -20.82 5.19
C GLY A 14 -16.38 -20.21 4.54
N ILE A 15 -16.40 -20.02 3.20
CA ILE A 15 -17.55 -19.45 2.47
C ILE A 15 -18.48 -20.57 1.96
N CYS A 16 -17.96 -21.51 1.15
CA CYS A 16 -18.79 -22.57 0.58
C CYS A 16 -18.85 -23.86 1.43
N MET A 17 -18.06 -23.94 2.52
CA MET A 17 -17.97 -25.11 3.40
C MET A 17 -17.46 -26.40 2.73
N GLU A 18 -16.92 -26.32 1.50
CA GLU A 18 -16.39 -27.48 0.76
C GLU A 18 -14.88 -27.67 0.99
N ASN A 19 -14.42 -28.93 0.93
CA ASN A 19 -13.00 -29.28 0.94
C ASN A 19 -12.38 -29.06 -0.45
N LYS A 20 -11.36 -28.21 -0.53
CA LYS A 20 -10.61 -27.91 -1.77
C LYS A 20 -9.13 -28.22 -1.60
N SER A 21 -8.40 -28.34 -2.71
CA SER A 21 -6.93 -28.44 -2.65
C SER A 21 -6.38 -27.17 -1.99
N VAL A 22 -5.36 -27.28 -1.14
CA VAL A 22 -4.70 -26.10 -0.56
C VAL A 22 -4.17 -25.16 -1.65
N SER A 23 -3.79 -25.69 -2.82
CA SER A 23 -3.39 -24.90 -4.00
C SER A 23 -4.49 -24.02 -4.58
N ASP A 24 -5.76 -24.30 -4.27
CA ASP A 24 -6.90 -23.56 -4.79
C ASP A 24 -7.31 -22.40 -3.87
N PHE A 25 -6.58 -22.15 -2.78
CA PHE A 25 -6.87 -21.07 -1.84
C PHE A 25 -6.11 -19.80 -2.19
N ILE A 26 -6.79 -18.66 -2.04
CA ILE A 26 -6.19 -17.34 -2.05
C ILE A 26 -6.07 -16.88 -0.59
N PHE A 27 -4.88 -16.44 -0.22
CA PHE A 27 -4.57 -15.87 1.08
C PHE A 27 -4.76 -14.36 1.01
N ILE A 28 -5.42 -13.79 2.02
CA ILE A 28 -5.74 -12.36 2.05
C ILE A 28 -4.59 -11.58 2.70
N ASN A 29 -4.19 -10.46 2.10
CA ASN A 29 -3.13 -9.61 2.66
C ASN A 29 -3.53 -9.07 4.03
N ASP A 30 -2.55 -8.84 4.90
CA ASP A 30 -2.74 -8.20 6.21
C ASP A 30 -3.64 -8.96 7.20
N CYS A 31 -4.02 -10.20 6.89
CA CYS A 31 -4.71 -11.11 7.82
C CYS A 31 -4.35 -12.59 7.55
N LEU A 32 -4.88 -13.51 8.36
CA LEU A 32 -4.64 -14.95 8.25
C LEU A 32 -5.77 -15.71 7.52
N HIS A 33 -6.73 -15.00 6.93
CA HIS A 33 -7.88 -15.60 6.28
C HIS A 33 -7.54 -16.06 4.86
N SER A 34 -8.12 -17.20 4.47
CA SER A 34 -8.00 -17.72 3.12
C SER A 34 -9.29 -18.40 2.68
N TYR A 35 -9.59 -18.28 1.39
CA TYR A 35 -10.80 -18.85 0.79
C TYR A 35 -10.47 -19.47 -0.55
N CYS A 36 -11.28 -20.43 -0.98
CA CYS A 36 -11.06 -21.04 -2.29
C CYS A 36 -11.26 -20.00 -3.40
N SER A 37 -10.50 -20.13 -4.48
CA SER A 37 -10.48 -19.26 -5.65
C SER A 37 -11.88 -18.95 -6.15
N LYS A 38 -12.71 -19.98 -6.36
CA LYS A 38 -14.10 -19.82 -6.82
C LYS A 38 -14.94 -18.90 -5.92
N CYS A 39 -14.78 -18.98 -4.60
CA CYS A 39 -15.50 -18.11 -3.66
C CYS A 39 -14.99 -16.68 -3.72
N VAL A 40 -13.66 -16.48 -3.76
CA VAL A 40 -13.07 -15.14 -3.88
C VAL A 40 -13.46 -14.49 -5.19
N GLY A 41 -13.40 -15.21 -6.31
CA GLY A 41 -13.81 -14.69 -7.62
C GLY A 41 -15.25 -14.19 -7.63
N ARG A 42 -16.18 -14.98 -7.10
CA ARG A 42 -17.60 -14.57 -6.98
C ARG A 42 -17.77 -13.35 -6.08
N TYR A 43 -17.15 -13.36 -4.91
CA TYR A 43 -17.21 -12.25 -3.95
C TYR A 43 -16.70 -10.95 -4.57
N VAL A 44 -15.54 -11.00 -5.22
CA VAL A 44 -14.93 -9.86 -5.91
C VAL A 44 -15.82 -9.36 -7.05
N SER A 45 -16.35 -10.25 -7.89
CA SER A 45 -17.27 -9.87 -8.96
C SER A 45 -18.53 -9.17 -8.46
N GLU A 46 -19.11 -9.62 -7.34
CA GLU A 46 -20.28 -8.99 -6.73
C GLU A 46 -19.95 -7.59 -6.18
N LYS A 47 -18.79 -7.43 -5.53
CA LYS A 47 -18.31 -6.14 -5.01
C LYS A 47 -18.06 -5.12 -6.12
N ILE A 48 -17.41 -5.54 -7.20
CA ILE A 48 -17.17 -4.69 -8.38
C ILE A 48 -18.50 -4.28 -9.03
N ARG A 49 -19.47 -5.20 -9.13
CA ARG A 49 -20.82 -4.88 -9.65
C ARG A 49 -21.53 -3.82 -8.79
N ASN A 50 -21.27 -3.80 -7.49
CA ASN A 50 -21.76 -2.77 -6.57
C ASN A 50 -20.92 -1.48 -6.59
N LYS A 51 -19.96 -1.35 -7.52
CA LYS A 51 -19.02 -0.23 -7.64
C LYS A 51 -18.11 -0.04 -6.42
N GLU A 52 -17.87 -1.11 -5.66
CA GLU A 52 -16.92 -1.11 -4.55
C GLU A 52 -15.51 -1.43 -5.09
N ALA A 53 -14.61 -0.45 -5.07
CA ALA A 53 -13.23 -0.60 -5.56
C ALA A 53 -12.29 -1.16 -4.49
N ALA A 54 -12.47 -0.77 -3.22
CA ALA A 54 -11.76 -1.32 -2.06
C ALA A 54 -12.51 -2.55 -1.55
N ILE A 55 -11.92 -3.73 -1.76
CA ILE A 55 -12.54 -5.00 -1.39
C ILE A 55 -11.90 -5.53 -0.12
N ALA A 56 -12.63 -5.43 0.99
CA ALA A 56 -12.22 -5.98 2.28
C ALA A 56 -12.31 -7.51 2.31
N CYS A 57 -11.66 -8.10 3.31
CA CYS A 57 -11.75 -9.51 3.65
C CYS A 57 -13.23 -9.97 3.73
N PRO A 58 -13.59 -11.14 3.16
CA PRO A 58 -14.94 -11.69 3.27
C PRO A 58 -15.39 -11.96 4.73
N ASP A 59 -14.45 -12.12 5.66
CA ASP A 59 -14.76 -12.22 7.08
C ASP A 59 -15.21 -10.86 7.64
N ALA A 60 -16.47 -10.78 8.11
CA ALA A 60 -17.05 -9.54 8.64
C ALA A 60 -16.37 -9.03 9.93
N GLY A 61 -15.67 -9.88 10.67
CA GLY A 61 -14.88 -9.48 11.84
C GLY A 61 -13.49 -8.95 11.49
N CYS A 62 -13.03 -9.16 10.25
CA CYS A 62 -11.71 -8.76 9.81
C CYS A 62 -11.71 -7.34 9.25
N LYS A 63 -11.15 -6.40 10.01
CA LYS A 63 -11.02 -4.99 9.60
C LYS A 63 -9.73 -4.66 8.86
N VAL A 64 -8.75 -5.57 8.89
CA VAL A 64 -7.39 -5.32 8.39
C VAL A 64 -7.14 -5.94 7.02
N GLY A 65 -7.85 -7.03 6.68
CA GLY A 65 -7.56 -7.78 5.46
C GLY A 65 -8.15 -7.14 4.21
N THR A 66 -7.36 -7.07 3.14
CA THR A 66 -7.78 -6.49 1.85
C THR A 66 -7.41 -7.40 0.67
N LEU A 67 -8.24 -7.37 -0.38
CA LEU A 67 -8.02 -8.07 -1.63
C LEU A 67 -7.54 -7.09 -2.70
N THR A 68 -6.45 -7.44 -3.38
CA THR A 68 -5.92 -6.67 -4.51
C THR A 68 -6.20 -7.37 -5.85
N PRO A 69 -6.20 -6.63 -6.98
CA PRO A 69 -6.34 -7.21 -8.31
C PRO A 69 -5.30 -8.30 -8.61
N GLU A 70 -4.06 -8.13 -8.17
CA GLU A 70 -2.95 -9.07 -8.41
C GLU A 70 -3.24 -10.45 -7.83
N MET A 71 -3.77 -10.49 -6.60
CA MET A 71 -4.10 -11.72 -5.89
C MET A 71 -5.22 -12.49 -6.59
N CYS A 72 -6.16 -11.75 -7.17
CA CYS A 72 -7.36 -12.32 -7.78
C CYS A 72 -7.18 -12.57 -9.29
N LYS A 73 -6.11 -12.05 -9.91
CA LYS A 73 -5.84 -12.17 -11.35
C LYS A 73 -5.96 -13.59 -11.91
N PRO A 74 -5.51 -14.67 -11.22
CA PRO A 74 -5.66 -16.04 -11.75
C PRO A 74 -7.11 -16.54 -11.81
N VAL A 75 -8.04 -15.83 -11.17
CA VAL A 75 -9.40 -16.31 -10.89
C VAL A 75 -10.46 -15.40 -11.50
N LEU A 76 -10.14 -14.13 -11.74
CA LEU A 76 -11.03 -13.18 -12.38
C LEU A 76 -11.01 -13.35 -13.89
N THR A 77 -12.16 -13.11 -14.52
CA THR A 77 -12.21 -12.91 -15.97
C THR A 77 -11.55 -11.58 -16.33
N ARG A 78 -11.09 -11.47 -17.57
CA ARG A 78 -10.51 -10.21 -18.08
C ARG A 78 -11.46 -9.03 -17.90
N GLU A 79 -12.73 -9.21 -18.20
CA GLU A 79 -13.76 -8.16 -18.06
C GLU A 79 -13.89 -7.66 -16.61
N VAL A 80 -13.94 -8.56 -15.64
CA VAL A 80 -14.04 -8.19 -14.22
C VAL A 80 -12.76 -7.52 -13.75
N PHE A 81 -11.60 -8.03 -14.17
CA PHE A 81 -10.30 -7.44 -13.85
C PHE A 81 -10.14 -6.02 -14.43
N ASP A 82 -10.52 -5.83 -15.69
CA ASP A 82 -10.47 -4.53 -16.37
C ASP A 82 -11.46 -3.55 -15.71
N HIS A 83 -12.67 -4.00 -15.38
CA HIS A 83 -13.64 -3.17 -14.65
C HIS A 83 -13.13 -2.77 -13.27
N TRP A 84 -12.56 -3.70 -12.51
CA TRP A 84 -11.96 -3.40 -11.21
C TRP A 84 -10.82 -2.41 -11.35
N SER A 85 -9.93 -2.63 -12.32
CA SER A 85 -8.82 -1.75 -12.63
C SER A 85 -9.29 -0.34 -12.98
N ASN A 86 -10.39 -0.20 -13.71
CA ASN A 86 -10.99 1.10 -14.05
C ASN A 86 -11.60 1.80 -12.84
N LEU A 87 -12.28 1.08 -11.95
CA LEU A 87 -12.77 1.65 -10.68
C LEU A 87 -11.59 2.13 -9.81
N LEU A 88 -10.48 1.40 -9.87
CA LEU A 88 -9.24 1.71 -9.19
C LEU A 88 -8.36 2.72 -9.93
N MET A 89 -8.65 3.10 -11.19
CA MET A 89 -7.78 4.01 -11.96
C MET A 89 -7.66 5.39 -11.30
N LYS A 90 -8.72 5.87 -10.63
CA LYS A 90 -8.66 7.10 -9.82
C LYS A 90 -7.71 7.00 -8.62
N TYR A 91 -7.37 5.77 -8.26
CA TYR A 91 -6.72 5.36 -7.02
C TYR A 91 -5.44 4.56 -7.30
N LYS A 92 -4.98 4.55 -8.57
CA LYS A 92 -3.84 3.77 -9.03
C LYS A 92 -2.60 4.67 -9.06
N PHE A 93 -1.67 4.41 -8.16
CA PHE A 93 -0.39 5.08 -8.08
C PHE A 93 0.73 4.13 -8.51
N SER A 94 1.75 4.68 -9.17
CA SER A 94 3.01 3.94 -9.34
C SER A 94 3.75 3.97 -8.00
N CYS A 95 4.42 2.87 -7.66
CA CYS A 95 5.34 2.88 -6.53
C CYS A 95 6.43 3.94 -6.78
N PRO A 96 6.66 4.89 -5.85
CA PRO A 96 7.66 5.95 -6.04
C PRO A 96 9.10 5.47 -5.83
N PHE A 97 9.27 4.28 -5.25
CA PHE A 97 10.59 3.71 -5.02
C PHE A 97 11.16 3.15 -6.34
N LYS A 98 12.25 3.74 -6.85
CA LYS A 98 12.91 3.41 -8.13
C LYS A 98 13.20 1.91 -8.30
N GLU A 99 13.47 1.20 -7.20
CA GLU A 99 13.73 -0.24 -7.16
C GLU A 99 12.47 -1.11 -7.32
N CYS A 100 11.27 -0.52 -7.39
CA CYS A 100 10.00 -1.23 -7.40
C CYS A 100 9.07 -0.71 -8.51
N SER A 101 8.74 -1.56 -9.48
CA SER A 101 7.77 -1.25 -10.55
C SER A 101 6.33 -1.64 -10.20
N GLY A 102 6.03 -1.75 -8.91
CA GLY A 102 4.70 -2.16 -8.44
C GLY A 102 3.66 -1.07 -8.60
N PHE A 103 2.41 -1.49 -8.80
CA PHE A 103 1.25 -0.58 -8.72
C PHE A 103 0.62 -0.66 -7.34
N VAL A 104 0.10 0.48 -6.90
CA VAL A 104 -0.59 0.61 -5.62
C VAL A 104 -2.00 1.11 -5.90
N TYR A 105 -2.94 0.50 -5.19
CA TYR A 105 -4.34 0.86 -5.25
C TYR A 105 -4.76 1.35 -3.87
N THR A 106 -5.03 2.64 -3.71
CA THR A 106 -5.52 3.20 -2.43
C THR A 106 -6.72 4.09 -2.64
N THR A 107 -7.76 3.87 -1.85
CA THR A 107 -8.94 4.75 -1.80
C THR A 107 -8.77 5.91 -0.82
N GLU A 108 -7.68 5.91 -0.05
CA GLU A 108 -7.36 6.97 0.89
C GLU A 108 -6.43 7.97 0.22
N ASP A 109 -6.84 9.24 0.23
CA ASP A 109 -6.17 10.34 -0.49
C ASP A 109 -4.81 10.74 0.13
N SER A 110 -4.18 9.89 0.96
CA SER A 110 -2.97 10.27 1.69
C SER A 110 -1.94 9.15 1.83
N GLU A 111 -2.27 7.99 2.41
CA GLU A 111 -1.33 6.86 2.56
C GLU A 111 -1.55 5.77 1.51
N GLY A 112 -0.46 5.35 0.87
CA GLY A 112 -0.41 4.21 -0.05
C GLY A 112 0.57 3.15 0.44
N LYS A 113 0.19 1.88 0.30
CA LYS A 113 1.05 0.72 0.62
C LYS A 113 1.32 -0.11 -0.62
N CYS A 114 2.60 -0.29 -0.95
CA CYS A 114 3.00 -1.14 -2.07
C CYS A 114 3.08 -2.61 -1.65
N TYR A 115 2.30 -3.50 -2.26
CA TYR A 115 2.33 -4.93 -1.96
C TYR A 115 3.53 -5.68 -2.58
N GLN A 116 4.31 -5.02 -3.44
CA GLN A 116 5.49 -5.63 -4.07
C GLN A 116 6.77 -5.37 -3.27
N CYS A 117 6.94 -4.18 -2.68
CA CYS A 117 8.09 -3.86 -1.80
C CYS A 117 7.72 -3.68 -0.32
N TYR A 118 6.43 -3.78 0.03
CA TYR A 118 5.88 -3.61 1.39
C TYR A 118 6.16 -2.24 2.04
N ARG A 119 6.54 -1.22 1.24
CA ARG A 119 6.79 0.14 1.73
C ARG A 119 5.52 0.99 1.68
N HIS A 120 5.41 1.89 2.64
CA HIS A 120 4.37 2.92 2.70
C HIS A 120 4.91 4.22 2.07
N PHE A 121 4.04 4.95 1.38
CA PHE A 121 4.36 6.19 0.71
C PHE A 121 3.16 7.15 0.75
N CYS A 122 3.41 8.44 0.57
CA CYS A 122 2.38 9.46 0.45
C CYS A 122 1.89 9.53 -1.01
N CYS A 123 0.60 9.32 -1.24
CA CYS A 123 0.00 9.38 -2.58
C CYS A 123 -0.12 10.81 -3.14
N MET A 124 0.00 11.82 -2.29
CA MET A 124 -0.10 13.23 -2.68
C MET A 124 1.21 13.80 -3.23
N CYS A 125 2.35 13.36 -2.71
CA CYS A 125 3.66 13.87 -3.11
C CYS A 125 4.64 12.80 -3.60
N GLU A 126 4.18 11.55 -3.68
CA GLU A 126 4.95 10.41 -4.19
C GLU A 126 6.29 10.20 -3.45
N SER A 127 6.31 10.45 -2.14
CA SER A 127 7.48 10.24 -1.26
C SER A 127 7.20 9.22 -0.16
N ILE A 128 8.19 8.84 0.65
CA ILE A 128 7.99 7.96 1.81
C ILE A 128 6.88 8.48 2.74
N TRP A 129 6.10 7.58 3.37
CA TRP A 129 4.98 7.97 4.22
C TRP A 129 5.42 8.84 5.41
N HIS A 130 4.72 9.95 5.63
CA HIS A 130 5.16 11.02 6.54
C HIS A 130 3.97 11.63 7.35
N PRO A 131 3.37 10.89 8.29
CA PRO A 131 2.10 11.27 8.94
C PRO A 131 2.15 12.60 9.72
N ASN A 132 3.34 13.02 10.17
CA ASN A 132 3.54 14.23 10.97
C ASN A 132 4.08 15.42 10.17
N LEU A 133 4.28 15.27 8.86
CA LEU A 133 4.91 16.27 8.01
C LEU A 133 3.99 16.66 6.85
N ALA A 134 4.03 17.94 6.48
CA ALA A 134 3.38 18.40 5.26
C ALA A 134 4.22 17.97 4.04
N CYS A 135 3.54 17.63 2.94
CA CYS A 135 4.19 17.26 1.67
C CYS A 135 5.26 18.27 1.22
N LYS A 136 5.01 19.56 1.42
CA LYS A 136 5.93 20.66 1.07
C LYS A 136 7.28 20.61 1.81
N ASP A 137 7.30 20.03 3.02
CA ASP A 137 8.50 19.96 3.85
C ASP A 137 9.34 18.75 3.42
N VAL A 138 8.68 17.66 3.02
CA VAL A 138 9.32 16.45 2.51
C VAL A 138 9.84 16.63 1.08
N GLN A 139 9.13 17.38 0.22
CA GLN A 139 9.60 17.71 -1.14
C GLN A 139 10.86 18.59 -1.15
N GLN A 140 11.21 19.23 -0.03
CA GLN A 140 12.48 19.94 0.11
C GLN A 140 13.67 19.00 0.40
N LEU A 141 13.41 17.72 0.70
CA LEU A 141 14.43 16.67 0.73
C LEU A 141 14.81 16.28 -0.70
N ARG A 142 16.08 15.93 -0.95
CA ARG A 142 16.43 15.32 -2.23
C ARG A 142 15.73 13.96 -2.30
N GLN A 143 15.33 13.55 -3.50
CA GLN A 143 14.61 12.28 -3.72
C GLN A 143 15.40 11.05 -3.25
N ASP A 144 16.72 11.19 -3.18
CA ASP A 144 17.65 10.14 -2.78
C ASP A 144 17.91 10.14 -1.25
N ASP A 145 17.46 11.18 -0.53
CA ASP A 145 17.61 11.39 0.93
C ASP A 145 16.29 11.05 1.67
N TRP A 146 15.49 10.13 1.16
CA TRP A 146 14.24 9.70 1.81
C TRP A 146 14.47 8.61 2.86
N GLU A 147 15.56 8.72 3.62
CA GLU A 147 15.85 7.84 4.74
C GLU A 147 15.02 8.25 5.97
N LYS A 148 14.81 7.31 6.90
CA LYS A 148 13.97 7.57 8.10
C LYS A 148 14.59 8.67 8.97
N GLU A 149 15.91 8.70 8.98
CA GLU A 149 16.77 9.65 9.69
C GLU A 149 16.53 11.09 9.21
N ASP A 150 16.35 11.28 7.89
CA ASP A 150 16.08 12.59 7.29
C ASP A 150 14.67 13.09 7.62
N LEU A 151 13.66 12.21 7.66
CA LEU A 151 12.30 12.58 8.09
C LEU A 151 12.27 13.02 9.57
N LEU A 152 13.00 12.32 10.44
CA LEU A 152 13.11 12.68 11.85
C LEU A 152 13.77 14.05 12.04
N LEU A 153 14.80 14.35 11.23
CA LEU A 153 15.45 15.66 11.25
C LEU A 153 14.49 16.78 10.80
N VAL A 154 13.67 16.54 9.76
CA VAL A 154 12.63 17.49 9.31
C VAL A 154 11.58 17.70 10.41
N GLU A 155 11.12 16.63 11.06
CA GLU A 155 10.15 16.73 12.14
C GLU A 155 10.71 17.54 13.33
N LEU A 156 11.98 17.30 13.70
CA LEU A 156 12.67 18.07 14.73
C LEU A 156 12.80 19.53 14.33
N ALA A 157 13.24 19.81 13.10
CA ALA A 157 13.37 21.17 12.59
C ALA A 157 12.03 21.93 12.63
N ASN A 158 10.93 21.28 12.23
CA ASN A 158 9.59 21.86 12.31
C ASN A 158 9.18 22.16 13.76
N LYS A 159 9.48 21.26 14.71
CA LYS A 159 9.21 21.48 16.15
C LYS A 159 10.03 22.64 16.72
N GLN A 160 11.28 22.79 16.29
CA GLN A 160 12.18 23.85 16.76
C GLN A 160 12.06 25.16 15.95
N GLY A 161 11.24 25.20 14.89
CA GLY A 161 11.12 26.35 13.99
C GLY A 161 12.38 26.64 13.16
N TRP A 162 13.26 25.65 13.01
CA TRP A 162 14.47 25.77 12.18
C TRP A 162 14.09 25.84 10.71
N LYS A 163 14.84 26.61 9.93
CA LYS A 163 14.62 26.77 8.48
C LYS A 163 15.85 26.38 7.70
N ARG A 164 15.70 25.89 6.47
CA ARG A 164 16.85 25.63 5.60
C ARG A 164 17.38 26.91 4.97
N CYS A 165 18.70 27.05 4.94
CA CYS A 165 19.37 28.09 4.18
C CYS A 165 19.17 27.85 2.67
N PRO A 166 18.72 28.84 1.88
CA PRO A 166 18.56 28.69 0.43
C PRO A 166 19.85 28.36 -0.33
N PHE A 167 21.02 28.68 0.23
CA PHE A 167 22.31 28.55 -0.43
C PHE A 167 23.03 27.24 -0.10
N CYS A 168 23.04 26.81 1.17
CA CYS A 168 23.77 25.62 1.61
C CYS A 168 22.87 24.48 2.09
N THR A 169 21.54 24.69 2.13
CA THR A 169 20.50 23.71 2.52
C THR A 169 20.53 23.20 3.97
N PHE A 170 21.51 23.60 4.78
CA PHE A 170 21.56 23.27 6.21
C PHE A 170 20.44 23.96 7.01
N TYR A 171 19.97 23.30 8.07
CA TYR A 171 19.05 23.89 9.03
C TYR A 171 19.74 24.97 9.85
N VAL A 172 19.11 26.15 9.89
CA VAL A 172 19.54 27.28 10.69
C VAL A 172 18.52 27.56 11.79
N GLU A 173 19.03 27.75 13.00
CA GLU A 173 18.26 28.14 14.17
C GLU A 173 18.26 29.66 14.32
N LYS A 174 17.09 30.24 14.65
CA LYS A 174 17.00 31.64 15.02
C LYS A 174 17.25 31.79 16.52
N VAL A 175 18.44 32.28 16.90
CA VAL A 175 18.81 32.46 18.31
C VAL A 175 18.13 33.69 18.94
N SER A 176 18.07 34.83 18.24
CA SER A 176 17.33 36.04 18.67
C SER A 176 17.32 37.13 17.59
N GLY A 177 16.46 38.16 17.73
CA GLY A 177 16.56 39.40 16.95
C GLY A 177 15.87 39.41 15.58
N CYS A 178 16.49 40.12 14.63
CA CYS A 178 15.98 40.45 13.28
C CYS A 178 15.60 39.19 12.46
N PRO A 179 14.60 39.25 11.55
CA PRO A 179 14.27 38.14 10.65
C PRO A 179 15.36 37.78 9.63
N ASN A 180 16.35 38.64 9.41
CA ASN A 180 17.48 38.36 8.54
C ASN A 180 18.53 37.51 9.27
N ILE A 181 18.63 36.25 8.87
CA ILE A 181 19.58 35.28 9.41
C ILE A 181 20.69 35.08 8.36
N LEU A 182 21.94 35.20 8.78
CA LEU A 182 23.11 34.87 7.96
C LEU A 182 23.56 33.46 8.31
N CYS A 183 23.57 32.57 7.31
CA CYS A 183 24.19 31.27 7.45
C CYS A 183 25.72 31.44 7.55
N ARG A 184 26.34 30.75 8.51
CA ARG A 184 27.80 30.69 8.66
C ARG A 184 28.34 29.36 8.13
#